data_AF-A0A2V9RYA4-F1
#
_entry.id   AF-A0A2V9RYA4-F1
#
_cell.length_a   1.000
_cell.length_b   1.000
_cell.length_c   1.000
_cell.angle_alpha   90.00
_cell.angle_beta   90.00
_cell.angle_gamma   90.00
#
_symmetry.space_group_name_H-M   'P 1'
#
loop_
_entity.id
_entity.type
_entity.pdbx_description
1 polymer ?
#
loop_
_entity_poly.entity_id
_entity_poly.type
_entity_poly.pdbx_seq_one_letter_code
_entity_poly.pdbx_strand_id
1 'polypeptide(L)'
;MIPQSLEASRLKSLQTLGVLCGFGAGAWLGAAEAPTKFVQAGVSPIVVSLLMVIGVFLARWSLPALIRGTGQIRLDVREAPHLIVWGVLAGCLWAVANTMTIFAIRDIGLSIAFPLWNINSLLGIFWGFALFNELRDAGRLRWVSVIGGALLMFAGATLLAFTSSGQMAAEHSTRGILAALCAGILWGTMYIPYRKAYLTGMNPLSFVAFFTIGELGMMTVLALSYGGGPSVLKHELLNARPALFWLMLGGFVWVIGDLFQQYAAKYVGISRGIPLSNSNQLWGLLWGILVFGELRGRGSWLHAQVIGGSLLMAAGAGAIALSTVRGKEHVRWDEAAQRERQRYDVDANYVQAGLEGKFKADGDSQSGRNWLDWLLVTLATTVFVWLAVLARAPKMTLNWNALIALCAVMLIFLACCGAALWKVTRFN
;
A
#
# COMPACT_ATOMS: atom_id res chain seq x y z
N MET A 1 -3.40 -7.56 36.35
CA MET A 1 -3.50 -8.66 35.37
C MET A 1 -4.86 -8.56 34.69
N ILE A 2 -4.88 -8.35 33.38
CA ILE A 2 -6.13 -8.34 32.59
C ILE A 2 -6.58 -9.81 32.46
N PRO A 3 -7.87 -10.15 32.64
CA PRO A 3 -8.37 -11.50 32.41
C PRO A 3 -8.05 -11.98 30.98
N GLN A 4 -7.54 -13.21 30.84
CA GLN A 4 -7.18 -13.81 29.53
C GLN A 4 -8.32 -13.74 28.48
N SER A 5 -9.58 -13.71 28.92
CA SER A 5 -10.76 -13.55 28.04
C SER A 5 -10.88 -12.14 27.43
N LEU A 6 -10.46 -11.10 28.14
CA LEU A 6 -10.44 -9.71 27.65
C LEU A 6 -9.32 -9.50 26.62
N GLU A 7 -8.16 -10.13 26.81
CA GLU A 7 -7.07 -10.14 25.83
C GLU A 7 -7.46 -10.85 24.52
N ALA A 8 -8.13 -12.01 24.63
CA ALA A 8 -8.61 -12.74 23.46
C ALA A 8 -9.67 -11.96 22.65
N SER A 9 -10.60 -11.27 23.33
CA SER A 9 -11.60 -10.42 22.69
C SER A 9 -10.96 -9.23 21.96
N ARG A 10 -9.99 -8.57 22.62
CA ARG A 10 -9.24 -7.45 22.03
C ARG A 10 -8.47 -7.90 20.79
N LEU A 11 -7.75 -9.02 20.88
CA LEU A 11 -7.01 -9.60 19.77
C LEU A 11 -7.92 -9.89 18.57
N LYS A 12 -9.10 -10.49 18.82
CA LYS A 12 -10.07 -10.76 17.75
C LYS A 12 -10.56 -9.45 17.10
N SER A 13 -10.84 -8.42 17.89
CA SER A 13 -11.26 -7.11 17.39
C SER A 13 -10.19 -6.47 16.49
N LEU A 14 -8.92 -6.50 16.90
CA LEU A 14 -7.80 -5.99 16.11
C LEU A 14 -7.60 -6.79 14.82
N GLN A 15 -7.74 -8.12 14.87
CA GLN A 15 -7.63 -8.95 13.67
C GLN A 15 -8.76 -8.67 12.67
N THR A 16 -10.01 -8.58 13.13
CA THR A 16 -11.14 -8.21 12.26
C THR A 16 -10.93 -6.84 11.64
N LEU A 17 -10.42 -5.89 12.42
CA LEU A 17 -10.05 -4.57 11.93
C LEU A 17 -8.95 -4.65 10.85
N GLY A 18 -7.91 -5.45 11.06
CA GLY A 18 -6.85 -5.66 10.07
C GLY A 18 -7.34 -6.30 8.78
N VAL A 19 -8.26 -7.28 8.84
CA VAL A 19 -8.89 -7.86 7.65
C VAL A 19 -9.75 -6.82 6.91
N LEU A 20 -10.56 -6.05 7.63
CA LEU A 20 -11.36 -4.97 7.06
C LEU A 20 -10.47 -3.93 6.35
N CYS A 21 -9.38 -3.52 6.99
CA CYS A 21 -8.38 -2.63 6.39
C CYS A 21 -7.72 -3.28 5.17
N GLY A 22 -7.44 -4.59 5.17
CA GLY A 22 -6.88 -5.30 4.01
C GLY A 22 -7.78 -5.20 2.76
N PHE A 23 -9.09 -5.39 2.91
CA PHE A 23 -10.03 -5.19 1.80
C PHE A 23 -10.20 -3.72 1.41
N GLY A 24 -10.26 -2.82 2.39
CA GLY A 24 -10.29 -1.38 2.14
C GLY A 24 -9.05 -0.90 1.37
N ALA A 25 -7.88 -1.45 1.69
CA ALA A 25 -6.64 -1.20 0.98
C ALA A 25 -6.74 -1.61 -0.49
N GLY A 26 -7.24 -2.83 -0.75
CA GLY A 26 -7.48 -3.30 -2.11
C GLY A 26 -8.34 -2.32 -2.93
N ALA A 27 -9.48 -1.90 -2.37
CA ALA A 27 -10.39 -0.98 -3.05
C ALA A 27 -9.74 0.35 -3.45
N TRP A 28 -9.01 0.98 -2.51
CA TRP A 28 -8.40 2.28 -2.72
C TRP A 28 -7.13 2.23 -3.58
N LEU A 29 -6.30 1.18 -3.42
CA LEU A 29 -5.12 0.98 -4.26
C LEU A 29 -5.51 0.73 -5.72
N GLY A 30 -6.54 -0.08 -5.97
CA GLY A 30 -7.00 -0.34 -7.34
C GLY A 30 -7.61 0.90 -7.99
N ALA A 31 -8.29 1.73 -7.21
CA ALA A 31 -8.86 2.99 -7.69
C ALA A 31 -7.81 4.09 -7.95
N ALA A 32 -6.62 3.99 -7.36
CA ALA A 32 -5.53 4.95 -7.60
C ALA A 32 -5.06 4.96 -9.07
N GLU A 33 -5.36 3.90 -9.82
CA GLU A 33 -5.10 3.82 -11.25
C GLU A 33 -6.09 4.64 -12.08
N ALA A 34 -7.28 4.95 -11.57
CA ALA A 34 -8.29 5.68 -12.34
C ALA A 34 -7.84 7.13 -12.66
N PRO A 35 -7.30 7.93 -11.72
CA PRO A 35 -6.74 9.24 -12.04
C PRO A 35 -5.60 9.21 -13.05
N THR A 36 -4.74 8.18 -13.01
CA THR A 36 -3.56 8.11 -13.89
C THR A 36 -3.95 7.81 -15.34
N LYS A 37 -5.10 7.16 -15.58
CA LYS A 37 -5.67 6.92 -16.92
C LYS A 37 -6.09 8.20 -17.64
N PHE A 38 -6.28 9.31 -16.93
CA PHE A 38 -6.60 10.62 -17.51
C PHE A 38 -5.37 11.36 -18.07
N VAL A 39 -4.19 10.76 -18.04
CA VAL A 39 -2.97 11.39 -18.55
C VAL A 39 -2.72 11.02 -20.00
N GLN A 40 -2.43 12.04 -20.81
CA GLN A 40 -2.19 11.88 -22.24
C GLN A 40 -0.89 11.11 -22.52
N ALA A 41 -0.87 10.39 -23.64
CA ALA A 41 0.34 9.85 -24.23
C ALA A 41 1.35 11.00 -24.48
N GLY A 42 2.53 10.92 -23.85
CA GLY A 42 3.60 11.90 -24.05
C GLY A 42 4.40 12.30 -22.80
N VAL A 43 3.95 11.93 -21.59
CA VAL A 43 4.76 12.07 -20.36
C VAL A 43 5.53 10.78 -20.10
N SER A 44 6.82 10.88 -19.79
CA SER A 44 7.62 9.69 -19.49
C SER A 44 7.08 8.95 -18.24
N PRO A 45 7.13 7.60 -18.20
CA PRO A 45 6.67 6.84 -17.03
C PRO A 45 7.38 7.20 -15.71
N ILE A 46 8.63 7.66 -15.80
CA ILE A 46 9.43 8.13 -14.67
C ILE A 46 8.87 9.45 -14.13
N VAL A 47 8.50 10.40 -15.00
CA VAL A 47 7.88 11.65 -14.56
C VAL A 47 6.47 11.42 -14.04
N VAL A 48 5.69 10.52 -14.65
CA VAL A 48 4.41 10.06 -14.11
C VAL A 48 4.57 9.57 -12.67
N SER A 49 5.54 8.68 -12.45
CA SER A 49 5.84 8.14 -11.12
C SER A 49 6.29 9.22 -10.13
N LEU A 50 7.17 10.14 -10.54
CA LEU A 50 7.61 11.25 -9.68
C LEU A 50 6.43 12.13 -9.25
N LEU A 51 5.53 12.48 -10.17
CA LEU A 51 4.36 13.31 -9.90
C LEU A 51 3.37 12.60 -8.97
N MET A 52 3.17 11.29 -9.14
CA MET A 52 2.40 10.49 -8.19
C MET A 52 3.06 10.50 -6.80
N VAL A 53 4.37 10.30 -6.71
CA VAL A 53 5.12 10.33 -5.44
C VAL A 53 5.04 11.69 -4.76
N ILE A 54 5.01 12.80 -5.50
CA ILE A 54 4.78 14.13 -4.93
C ILE A 54 3.38 14.21 -4.30
N GLY A 55 2.36 13.68 -4.98
CA GLY A 55 1.00 13.57 -4.43
C GLY A 55 0.95 12.71 -3.15
N VAL A 56 1.66 11.58 -3.16
CA VAL A 56 1.83 10.68 -2.02
C VAL A 56 2.50 11.40 -0.85
N PHE A 57 3.56 12.17 -1.12
CA PHE A 57 4.28 12.93 -0.10
C PHE A 57 3.38 13.95 0.58
N LEU A 58 2.65 14.76 -0.21
CA LEU A 58 1.70 15.73 0.35
C LEU A 58 0.61 15.05 1.18
N ALA A 59 0.09 13.91 0.72
CA ALA A 59 -0.95 13.17 1.43
C ALA A 59 -0.43 12.54 2.73
N ARG A 60 0.75 11.93 2.74
CA ARG A 60 1.34 11.27 3.91
C ARG A 60 1.87 12.25 4.96
N TRP A 61 2.04 13.53 4.64
CA TRP A 61 2.33 14.56 5.63
C TRP A 61 1.07 15.29 6.12
N SER A 62 0.09 15.52 5.25
CA SER A 62 -1.15 16.22 5.61
C SER A 62 -2.17 15.32 6.35
N LEU A 63 -2.35 14.06 5.95
CA LEU A 63 -3.34 13.17 6.57
C LEU A 63 -2.95 12.80 8.02
N PRO A 64 -1.74 12.33 8.33
CA PRO A 64 -1.33 12.11 9.72
C PRO A 64 -1.42 13.38 10.58
N ALA A 65 -0.99 14.52 10.04
CA ALA A 65 -1.12 15.82 10.72
C ALA A 65 -2.58 16.16 11.03
N LEU A 66 -3.50 15.88 10.10
CA LEU A 66 -4.93 16.10 10.30
C LEU A 66 -5.54 15.13 11.32
N ILE A 67 -5.21 13.84 11.25
CA ILE A 67 -5.84 12.78 12.06
C ILE A 67 -5.29 12.75 13.49
N ARG A 68 -3.97 12.91 13.66
CA ARG A 68 -3.25 12.68 14.92
C ARG A 68 -2.39 13.85 15.37
N GLY A 69 -2.05 14.76 14.45
CA GLY A 69 -1.08 15.82 14.71
C GLY A 69 0.37 15.32 14.63
N THR A 70 1.27 16.24 14.28
CA THR A 70 2.73 16.02 14.16
C THR A 70 3.39 15.77 15.52
N GLY A 71 2.72 16.08 16.64
CA GLY A 71 3.17 15.76 17.98
C GLY A 71 3.41 14.25 18.17
N GLN A 72 2.53 13.40 17.63
CA GLN A 72 2.70 11.94 17.69
C GLN A 72 3.95 11.48 16.95
N ILE A 73 4.19 12.02 15.76
CA ILE A 73 5.35 11.69 14.95
C ILE A 73 6.63 12.00 15.74
N ARG A 74 6.65 13.14 16.46
CA ARG A 74 7.77 13.51 17.33
C ARG A 74 7.97 12.55 18.51
N LEU A 75 6.88 12.03 19.10
CA LEU A 75 6.97 11.02 20.16
C LEU A 75 7.54 9.71 19.62
N ASP A 76 7.03 9.21 18.50
CA ASP A 76 7.51 7.97 17.90
C ASP A 76 8.98 8.06 17.47
N VAL A 77 9.43 9.25 17.04
CA VAL A 77 10.86 9.55 16.77
C VAL A 77 11.72 9.45 18.02
N ARG A 78 11.22 9.93 19.16
CA ARG A 78 11.96 9.90 20.43
C ARG A 78 12.07 8.49 20.99
N GLU A 79 10.98 7.72 20.90
CA GLU A 79 10.89 6.36 21.45
C GLU A 79 11.60 5.34 20.55
N ALA A 80 11.57 5.51 19.23
CA ALA A 80 12.13 4.55 18.29
C ALA A 80 12.86 5.22 17.09
N PRO A 81 13.96 5.99 17.34
CA PRO A 81 14.64 6.77 16.31
C PRO A 81 15.23 5.90 15.18
N HIS A 82 15.65 4.68 15.48
CA HIS A 82 16.18 3.73 14.51
C HIS A 82 15.18 3.41 13.39
N LEU A 83 13.86 3.49 13.67
CA LEU A 83 12.81 3.23 12.68
C LEU A 83 12.71 4.31 11.60
N ILE A 84 13.25 5.51 11.83
CA ILE A 84 13.33 6.56 10.80
C ILE A 84 14.22 6.09 9.65
N VAL A 85 15.38 5.52 9.99
CA VAL A 85 16.33 4.97 9.01
C VAL A 85 15.69 3.81 8.25
N TRP A 86 14.98 2.93 8.95
CA TRP A 86 14.24 1.83 8.33
C TRP A 86 13.11 2.33 7.41
N GLY A 87 12.40 3.39 7.81
CA GLY A 87 11.37 4.03 6.99
C GLY A 87 11.94 4.59 5.70
N VAL A 88 12.99 5.42 5.79
CA VAL A 88 13.67 6.00 4.62
C VAL A 88 14.21 4.90 3.70
N LEU A 89 14.85 3.87 4.26
CA LEU A 89 15.35 2.73 3.46
C LEU A 89 14.22 2.00 2.73
N ALA A 90 13.09 1.75 3.40
CA ALA A 90 11.93 1.15 2.78
C ALA A 90 11.38 1.98 1.61
N GLY A 91 11.33 3.30 1.78
CA GLY A 91 10.96 4.24 0.72
C GLY A 91 11.90 4.18 -0.48
N CYS A 92 13.23 4.12 -0.24
CA CYS A 92 14.22 3.95 -1.30
C CYS A 92 14.04 2.63 -2.05
N LEU A 93 13.85 1.52 -1.33
CA LEU A 93 13.60 0.20 -1.94
C LEU A 93 12.35 0.22 -2.82
N TRP A 94 11.27 0.86 -2.34
CA TRP A 94 10.04 1.00 -3.11
C TRP A 94 10.25 1.80 -4.40
N ALA A 95 10.97 2.92 -4.35
CA ALA A 95 11.19 3.77 -5.52
C ALA A 95 12.03 3.06 -6.60
N VAL A 96 13.06 2.32 -6.17
CA VAL A 96 13.87 1.50 -7.09
C VAL A 96 13.02 0.39 -7.69
N ALA A 97 12.24 -0.33 -6.88
CA ALA A 97 11.34 -1.37 -7.35
C ALA A 97 10.33 -0.84 -8.39
N ASN A 98 9.71 0.31 -8.12
CA ASN A 98 8.78 0.96 -9.04
C ASN A 98 9.46 1.35 -10.37
N THR A 99 10.74 1.73 -10.35
CA THR A 99 11.48 2.01 -11.58
C THR A 99 11.81 0.72 -12.34
N MET A 100 12.11 -0.38 -11.63
CA MET A 100 12.34 -1.68 -12.25
C MET A 100 11.09 -2.24 -12.95
N THR A 101 9.87 -1.99 -12.43
CA THR A 101 8.64 -2.41 -13.12
C THR A 101 8.45 -1.67 -14.44
N ILE A 102 8.81 -0.38 -14.52
CA ILE A 102 8.78 0.39 -15.77
C ILE A 102 9.67 -0.28 -16.83
N PHE A 103 10.92 -0.63 -16.47
CA PHE A 103 11.82 -1.32 -17.39
C PHE A 103 11.35 -2.72 -17.76
N ALA A 104 10.78 -3.46 -16.80
CA ALA A 104 10.24 -4.78 -17.05
C ALA A 104 9.05 -4.74 -18.03
N ILE A 105 8.09 -3.83 -17.82
CA ILE A 105 6.95 -3.66 -18.72
C ILE A 105 7.43 -3.29 -20.13
N ARG A 106 8.43 -2.40 -20.22
CA ARG A 106 9.01 -1.99 -21.51
C ARG A 106 9.65 -3.17 -22.26
N ASP A 107 10.41 -4.02 -21.56
CA ASP A 107 11.27 -5.03 -22.19
C ASP A 107 10.56 -6.38 -22.46
N ILE A 108 9.59 -6.77 -21.62
CA ILE A 108 8.87 -8.06 -21.71
C ILE A 108 7.34 -7.95 -21.71
N GLY A 109 6.81 -6.72 -21.67
CA GLY A 109 5.38 -6.47 -21.61
C GLY A 109 4.77 -6.74 -20.23
N LEU A 110 3.61 -6.12 -19.99
CA LEU A 110 2.90 -6.21 -18.71
C LEU A 110 2.57 -7.66 -18.32
N SER A 111 2.22 -8.51 -19.28
CA SER A 111 1.67 -9.84 -19.00
C SER A 111 2.69 -10.86 -18.54
N ILE A 112 3.97 -10.67 -18.90
CA ILE A 112 5.08 -11.48 -18.36
C ILE A 112 5.64 -10.82 -17.11
N ALA A 113 5.81 -9.49 -17.12
CA ALA A 113 6.43 -8.78 -16.01
C ALA A 113 5.58 -8.85 -14.73
N PHE A 114 4.27 -8.74 -14.87
CA PHE A 114 3.36 -8.66 -13.75
C PHE A 114 3.35 -9.91 -12.86
N PRO A 115 3.19 -11.14 -13.39
CA PRO A 115 3.36 -12.35 -12.59
C PRO A 115 4.71 -12.38 -11.84
N LEU A 116 5.80 -12.00 -12.50
CA LEU A 116 7.14 -12.11 -11.94
C LEU A 116 7.35 -11.21 -10.71
N TRP A 117 6.92 -9.95 -10.73
CA TRP A 117 7.11 -9.08 -9.56
C TRP A 117 6.10 -9.34 -8.43
N ASN A 118 4.98 -10.04 -8.69
CA ASN A 118 4.03 -10.45 -7.65
C ASN A 118 4.59 -11.54 -6.70
N ILE A 119 5.82 -12.01 -6.93
CA ILE A 119 6.58 -12.76 -5.92
C ILE A 119 6.78 -11.97 -4.62
N ASN A 120 6.59 -10.64 -4.63
CA ASN A 120 6.66 -9.79 -3.45
C ASN A 120 5.76 -10.28 -2.28
N SER A 121 4.57 -10.82 -2.54
CA SER A 121 3.67 -11.34 -1.51
C SER A 121 4.21 -12.62 -0.89
N LEU A 122 4.79 -13.50 -1.71
CA LEU A 122 5.41 -14.74 -1.23
C LEU A 122 6.65 -14.42 -0.37
N LEU A 123 7.43 -13.42 -0.77
CA LEU A 123 8.54 -12.92 0.04
C LEU A 123 8.06 -12.25 1.33
N GLY A 124 6.93 -11.53 1.31
CA GLY A 124 6.30 -11.00 2.52
C GLY A 124 5.94 -12.11 3.52
N ILE A 125 5.38 -13.22 3.04
CA ILE A 125 5.09 -14.40 3.87
C ILE A 125 6.38 -15.03 4.40
N PHE A 126 7.38 -15.20 3.53
CA PHE A 126 8.69 -15.74 3.90
C PHE A 126 9.36 -14.93 5.00
N TRP A 127 9.44 -13.60 4.85
CA TRP A 127 10.02 -12.71 5.86
C TRP A 127 9.18 -12.65 7.15
N GLY A 128 7.85 -12.69 7.03
CA GLY A 128 6.93 -12.83 8.15
C GLY A 128 7.28 -14.04 9.03
N PHE A 129 7.46 -15.19 8.40
CA PHE A 129 7.82 -16.43 9.07
C PHE A 129 9.26 -16.42 9.62
N ALA A 130 10.23 -16.00 8.79
CA ALA A 130 11.65 -16.09 9.10
C ALA A 130 12.10 -15.12 10.20
N LEU A 131 11.63 -13.87 10.16
CA LEU A 131 12.11 -12.79 11.04
C LEU A 131 11.13 -12.47 12.18
N PHE A 132 9.83 -12.56 11.91
CA PHE A 132 8.79 -12.04 12.80
C PHE A 132 7.96 -13.13 13.48
N ASN A 133 8.39 -14.39 13.35
CA ASN A 133 7.71 -15.56 13.90
C ASN A 133 6.23 -15.69 13.49
N GLU A 134 5.80 -15.08 12.37
CA GLU A 134 4.45 -15.27 11.87
C GLU A 134 4.26 -16.72 11.41
N LEU A 135 3.03 -17.24 11.50
CA LEU A 135 2.68 -18.63 11.18
C LEU A 135 3.35 -19.72 12.05
N ARG A 136 4.25 -19.36 12.98
CA ARG A 136 4.80 -20.30 13.97
C ARG A 136 3.69 -20.72 14.94
N ASP A 137 3.55 -22.01 15.17
CA ASP A 137 2.47 -22.61 15.98
C ASP A 137 1.03 -22.28 15.49
N ALA A 138 0.89 -21.85 14.23
CA ALA A 138 -0.41 -21.54 13.63
C ALA A 138 -1.27 -22.78 13.33
N GLY A 139 -0.64 -23.95 13.19
CA GLY A 139 -1.28 -25.21 12.78
C GLY A 139 -1.33 -25.38 11.26
N ARG A 140 -1.32 -26.65 10.81
CA ARG A 140 -1.23 -27.02 9.38
C ARG A 140 -2.31 -26.38 8.51
N LEU A 141 -3.55 -26.32 9.00
CA LEU A 141 -4.67 -25.77 8.22
C LEU A 141 -4.41 -24.32 7.80
N ARG A 142 -3.84 -23.49 8.67
CA ARG A 142 -3.58 -22.08 8.36
C ARG A 142 -2.37 -21.88 7.47
N TRP A 143 -1.35 -22.72 7.63
CA TRP A 143 -0.24 -22.76 6.68
C TRP A 143 -0.76 -23.02 5.27
N VAL A 144 -1.62 -24.02 5.13
CA VAL A 144 -2.29 -24.34 3.85
C VAL A 144 -3.17 -23.19 3.38
N SER A 145 -3.95 -22.55 4.28
CA SER A 145 -4.79 -21.41 3.90
C SER A 145 -3.99 -20.19 3.44
N VAL A 146 -2.88 -19.85 4.09
CA VAL A 146 -2.06 -18.69 3.76
C VAL A 146 -1.23 -18.92 2.51
N ILE A 147 -0.49 -20.05 2.44
CA ILE A 147 0.30 -20.38 1.25
C ILE A 147 -0.64 -20.67 0.07
N GLY A 148 -1.63 -21.53 0.26
CA GLY A 148 -2.59 -21.89 -0.79
C GLY A 148 -3.38 -20.67 -1.27
N GLY A 149 -3.80 -19.80 -0.34
CA GLY A 149 -4.44 -18.53 -0.69
C GLY A 149 -3.52 -17.62 -1.50
N ALA A 150 -2.25 -17.46 -1.10
CA ALA A 150 -1.29 -16.63 -1.83
C ALA A 150 -0.98 -17.19 -3.23
N LEU A 151 -0.88 -18.52 -3.37
CA LEU A 151 -0.70 -19.18 -4.66
C LEU A 151 -1.92 -19.02 -5.57
N LEU A 152 -3.14 -19.11 -5.02
CA LEU A 152 -4.38 -18.85 -5.76
C LEU A 152 -4.47 -17.39 -6.22
N MET A 153 -4.11 -16.44 -5.36
CA MET A 153 -4.04 -15.03 -5.73
C MET A 153 -3.00 -14.81 -6.83
N PHE A 154 -1.81 -15.39 -6.71
CA PHE A 154 -0.77 -15.33 -7.74
C PHE A 154 -1.24 -15.92 -9.08
N ALA A 155 -1.89 -17.08 -9.07
CA ALA A 155 -2.43 -17.72 -10.26
C ALA A 155 -3.54 -16.87 -10.91
N GLY A 156 -4.47 -16.34 -10.12
CA GLY A 156 -5.54 -15.47 -10.61
C GLY A 156 -4.99 -14.17 -11.20
N ALA A 157 -4.03 -13.55 -10.51
CA ALA A 157 -3.37 -12.33 -10.97
C ALA A 157 -2.57 -12.58 -12.27
N THR A 158 -1.96 -13.75 -12.40
CA THR A 158 -1.27 -14.19 -13.62
C THR A 158 -2.25 -14.37 -14.79
N LEU A 159 -3.40 -14.99 -14.55
CA LEU A 159 -4.44 -15.15 -15.55
C LEU A 159 -4.97 -13.78 -16.03
N LEU A 160 -5.19 -12.83 -15.12
CA LEU A 160 -5.58 -11.45 -15.44
C LEU A 160 -4.48 -10.67 -16.20
N ALA A 161 -3.22 -10.96 -15.92
CA ALA A 161 -2.12 -10.34 -16.65
C ALA A 161 -2.14 -10.80 -18.11
N PHE A 162 -2.30 -12.10 -18.38
CA PHE A 162 -2.36 -12.63 -19.74
C PHE A 162 -3.53 -12.10 -20.58
N THR A 163 -4.66 -11.77 -19.95
CA THR A 163 -5.81 -11.18 -20.66
C THR A 163 -5.59 -9.71 -21.05
N SER A 164 -4.63 -9.04 -20.41
CA SER A 164 -4.43 -7.60 -20.56
C SER A 164 -3.39 -7.22 -21.65
N SER A 165 -2.65 -8.18 -22.22
CA SER A 165 -1.60 -7.90 -23.23
C SER A 165 -2.09 -7.82 -24.68
N GLY A 166 -1.68 -6.76 -25.37
CA GLY A 166 -1.26 -6.86 -26.78
C GLY A 166 0.18 -7.38 -26.83
N GLN A 167 0.47 -8.34 -27.70
CA GLN A 167 1.82 -8.93 -27.84
C GLN A 167 2.80 -7.89 -28.40
N MET A 168 3.66 -7.33 -27.54
CA MET A 168 4.90 -6.70 -28.00
C MET A 168 6.00 -7.77 -28.08
N ALA A 169 6.78 -7.75 -29.16
CA ALA A 169 7.94 -8.62 -29.30
C ALA A 169 8.98 -8.24 -28.24
N ALA A 170 9.43 -9.23 -27.45
CA ALA A 170 10.43 -9.02 -26.41
C ALA A 170 11.81 -8.80 -27.04
N GLU A 171 12.23 -7.55 -27.17
CA GLU A 171 13.53 -7.19 -27.75
C GLU A 171 14.70 -7.54 -26.79
N HIS A 172 14.45 -7.50 -25.47
CA HIS A 172 15.45 -7.76 -24.42
C HIS A 172 14.91 -8.62 -23.26
N SER A 173 14.43 -9.83 -23.58
CA SER A 173 13.71 -10.72 -22.65
C SER A 173 14.42 -10.93 -21.29
N THR A 174 15.73 -11.20 -21.28
CA THR A 174 16.48 -11.46 -20.04
C THR A 174 16.52 -10.23 -19.11
N ARG A 175 16.72 -9.03 -19.66
CA ARG A 175 16.79 -7.79 -18.86
C ARG A 175 15.43 -7.48 -18.23
N GLY A 176 14.35 -7.64 -18.99
CA GLY A 176 12.99 -7.46 -18.48
C GLY A 176 12.62 -8.46 -17.38
N ILE A 177 12.98 -9.73 -17.54
CA ILE A 177 12.75 -10.76 -16.51
C ILE A 177 13.51 -10.42 -15.22
N LEU A 178 14.80 -10.07 -15.33
CA LEU A 178 15.61 -9.67 -14.18
C LEU A 178 15.03 -8.43 -13.49
N ALA A 179 14.62 -7.42 -14.25
CA ALA A 179 14.00 -6.22 -13.71
C ALA A 179 12.70 -6.55 -12.96
N ALA A 180 11.83 -7.41 -13.49
CA ALA A 180 10.60 -7.82 -12.82
C ALA A 180 10.87 -8.57 -11.51
N LEU A 181 11.81 -9.52 -11.53
CA LEU A 181 12.19 -10.26 -10.33
C LEU A 181 12.83 -9.35 -9.28
N CYS A 182 13.72 -8.44 -9.69
CA CYS A 182 14.31 -7.43 -8.81
C CYS A 182 13.24 -6.54 -8.18
N ALA A 183 12.25 -6.07 -8.96
CA ALA A 183 11.13 -5.30 -8.43
C ALA A 183 10.37 -6.08 -7.36
N GLY A 184 10.05 -7.35 -7.63
CA GLY A 184 9.37 -8.23 -6.68
C GLY A 184 10.17 -8.48 -5.40
N ILE A 185 11.49 -8.68 -5.52
CA ILE A 185 12.40 -8.86 -4.38
C ILE A 185 12.47 -7.61 -3.52
N LEU A 186 12.67 -6.44 -4.14
CA LEU A 186 12.78 -5.16 -3.44
C LEU A 186 11.47 -4.81 -2.72
N TRP A 187 10.32 -4.94 -3.39
CA TRP A 187 9.00 -4.76 -2.75
C TRP A 187 8.72 -5.80 -1.67
N GLY A 188 9.09 -7.07 -1.86
CA GLY A 188 8.93 -8.08 -0.83
C GLY A 188 9.79 -7.80 0.41
N THR A 189 11.00 -7.28 0.21
CA THR A 189 11.96 -6.96 1.27
C THR A 189 11.60 -5.69 2.03
N MET A 190 10.96 -4.71 1.39
CA MET A 190 10.53 -3.47 2.06
C MET A 190 9.50 -3.71 3.18
N TYR A 191 8.82 -4.87 3.17
CA TYR A 191 7.90 -5.25 4.24
C TYR A 191 8.60 -5.60 5.57
N ILE A 192 9.91 -5.87 5.56
CA ILE A 192 10.70 -6.07 6.78
C ILE A 192 10.66 -4.82 7.67
N PRO A 193 11.05 -3.61 7.17
CA PRO A 193 10.86 -2.35 7.88
C PRO A 193 9.44 -2.13 8.42
N TYR A 194 8.40 -2.47 7.66
CA TYR A 194 7.01 -2.26 8.08
C TYR A 194 6.72 -3.05 9.34
N ARG A 195 7.02 -4.36 9.30
CA ARG A 195 6.70 -5.23 10.41
C ARG A 195 7.56 -4.93 11.64
N LYS A 196 8.83 -4.56 11.43
CA LYS A 196 9.72 -4.07 12.48
C LYS A 196 9.12 -2.86 13.20
N ALA A 197 8.65 -1.86 12.46
CA ALA A 197 8.04 -0.67 13.05
C ALA A 197 6.80 -1.01 13.89
N TYR A 198 5.92 -1.87 13.37
CA TYR A 198 4.67 -2.21 14.04
C TYR A 198 4.84 -3.10 15.27
N LEU A 199 5.81 -4.02 15.24
CA LEU A 199 6.16 -4.82 16.43
C LEU A 199 6.86 -3.98 17.51
N THR A 200 7.54 -2.91 17.11
CA THR A 200 8.13 -1.93 18.04
C THR A 200 7.08 -0.98 18.62
N GLY A 201 5.82 -1.05 18.16
CA GLY A 201 4.72 -0.23 18.65
C GLY A 201 4.51 1.09 17.90
N MET A 202 5.34 1.41 16.90
CA MET A 202 5.21 2.63 16.11
C MET A 202 3.88 2.69 15.36
N ASN A 203 3.29 3.88 15.32
CA ASN A 203 2.06 4.11 14.60
C ASN A 203 2.30 4.02 13.07
N PRO A 204 1.42 3.33 12.31
CA PRO A 204 1.49 3.29 10.85
C PRO A 204 1.59 4.67 10.19
N LEU A 205 0.84 5.66 10.68
CA LEU A 205 0.81 7.03 10.17
C LEU A 205 2.16 7.73 10.33
N SER A 206 2.89 7.49 11.43
CA SER A 206 4.23 8.04 11.64
C SER A 206 5.26 7.36 10.76
N PHE A 207 5.20 6.03 10.65
CA PHE A 207 6.16 5.27 9.85
C PHE A 207 6.09 5.66 8.36
N VAL A 208 4.88 5.79 7.80
CA VAL A 208 4.73 6.18 6.39
C VAL A 208 5.19 7.61 6.08
N ALA A 209 5.16 8.51 7.06
CA ALA A 209 5.68 9.86 6.89
C ALA A 209 7.21 9.86 6.63
N PHE A 210 7.96 8.97 7.31
CA PHE A 210 9.39 8.78 7.04
C PHE A 210 9.65 7.98 5.77
N PHE A 211 8.81 6.98 5.49
CA PHE A 211 8.85 6.23 4.24
C PHE A 211 8.82 7.16 3.02
N THR A 212 7.92 8.14 3.00
CA THR A 212 7.76 9.00 1.84
C THR A 212 8.95 9.96 1.61
N ILE A 213 9.77 10.22 2.64
CA ILE A 213 11.02 10.97 2.47
C ILE A 213 11.99 10.17 1.58
N GLY A 214 12.18 8.89 1.88
CA GLY A 214 13.03 8.00 1.08
C GLY A 214 12.48 7.80 -0.32
N GLU A 215 11.16 7.63 -0.44
CA GLU A 215 10.46 7.49 -1.71
C GLU A 215 10.66 8.73 -2.61
N LEU A 216 10.37 9.93 -2.12
CA LEU A 216 10.52 11.17 -2.87
C LEU A 216 11.98 11.46 -3.22
N GLY A 217 12.88 11.29 -2.25
CA GLY A 217 14.32 11.49 -2.46
C GLY A 217 14.87 10.57 -3.54
N MET A 218 14.62 9.26 -3.41
CA MET A 218 15.12 8.28 -4.37
C MET A 218 14.45 8.43 -5.74
N MET A 219 13.15 8.68 -5.79
CA MET A 219 12.44 8.90 -7.06
C MET A 219 12.94 10.16 -7.77
N THR A 220 13.30 11.22 -7.04
CA THR A 220 13.92 12.42 -7.60
C THR A 220 15.30 12.13 -8.17
N VAL A 221 16.14 11.36 -7.45
CA VAL A 221 17.46 10.93 -7.95
C VAL A 221 17.31 10.11 -9.22
N LEU A 222 16.37 9.17 -9.27
CA LEU A 222 16.11 8.33 -10.46
C LEU A 222 15.58 9.16 -11.63
N ALA A 223 14.68 10.11 -11.38
CA ALA A 223 14.18 11.02 -12.40
C ALA A 223 15.28 11.91 -12.98
N LEU A 224 16.20 12.41 -12.15
CA LEU A 224 17.33 13.20 -12.62
C LEU A 224 18.36 12.36 -13.37
N SER A 225 18.64 11.14 -12.88
CA SER A 225 19.68 10.27 -13.45
C SER A 225 19.26 9.64 -14.77
N TYR A 226 18.02 9.17 -14.88
CA TYR A 226 17.50 8.52 -16.08
C TYR A 226 16.74 9.47 -17.01
N GLY A 227 16.21 10.59 -16.50
CA GLY A 227 15.43 11.56 -17.29
C GLY A 227 16.25 12.60 -18.03
N GLY A 228 17.58 12.43 -18.17
CA GLY A 228 18.44 13.35 -18.93
C GLY A 228 18.80 14.65 -18.19
N GLY A 229 18.68 14.67 -16.85
CA GLY A 229 19.08 15.79 -16.00
C GLY A 229 18.00 16.84 -15.74
N PRO A 230 18.34 17.92 -15.00
CA PRO A 230 17.36 18.89 -14.51
C PRO A 230 16.62 19.68 -15.60
N SER A 231 17.29 19.98 -16.73
CA SER A 231 16.69 20.75 -17.82
C SER A 231 15.58 19.96 -18.53
N VAL A 232 15.85 18.70 -18.87
CA VAL A 232 14.88 17.80 -19.51
C VAL A 232 13.70 17.54 -18.57
N LEU A 233 13.98 17.25 -17.29
CA LEU A 233 12.93 17.08 -16.29
C LEU A 233 12.03 18.32 -16.18
N LYS A 234 12.62 19.53 -16.16
CA LYS A 234 11.86 20.77 -16.14
C LYS A 234 10.97 20.89 -17.38
N HIS A 235 11.47 20.58 -18.58
CA HIS A 235 10.67 20.62 -19.79
C HIS A 235 9.52 19.61 -19.78
N GLU A 236 9.76 18.38 -19.32
CA GLU A 236 8.71 17.36 -19.18
C GLU A 236 7.64 17.79 -18.18
N LEU A 237 8.02 18.38 -17.03
CA LEU A 237 7.07 18.90 -16.04
C LEU A 237 6.22 20.06 -16.58
N LEU A 238 6.83 20.94 -17.38
CA LEU A 238 6.11 22.03 -18.05
C LEU A 238 5.08 21.49 -19.06
N ASN A 239 5.43 20.44 -19.79
CA ASN A 239 4.54 19.78 -20.74
C ASN A 239 3.43 18.98 -20.02
N ALA A 240 3.74 18.40 -18.86
CA ALA A 240 2.80 17.65 -18.03
C ALA A 240 1.86 18.54 -17.20
N ARG A 241 1.96 19.87 -17.27
CA ARG A 241 1.13 20.83 -16.50
C ARG A 241 -0.37 20.48 -16.45
N PRO A 242 -1.04 20.15 -17.57
CA PRO A 242 -2.47 19.81 -17.55
C PRO A 242 -2.80 18.51 -16.81
N ALA A 243 -1.81 17.62 -16.64
CA ALA A 243 -1.93 16.30 -16.03
C ALA A 243 -1.47 16.26 -14.56
N LEU A 244 -0.80 17.32 -14.06
CA LEU A 244 -0.26 17.39 -12.70
C LEU A 244 -1.31 17.03 -11.64
N PHE A 245 -2.49 17.65 -11.75
CA PHE A 245 -3.59 17.39 -10.82
C PHE A 245 -3.98 15.91 -10.78
N TRP A 246 -4.19 15.30 -11.94
CA TRP A 246 -4.64 13.91 -12.05
C TRP A 246 -3.60 12.92 -11.52
N LEU A 247 -2.32 13.16 -11.80
CA LEU A 247 -1.22 12.32 -11.31
C LEU A 247 -1.05 12.44 -9.79
N MET A 248 -1.06 13.66 -9.28
CA MET A 248 -0.97 13.88 -7.83
C MET A 248 -2.20 13.36 -7.10
N LEU A 249 -3.40 13.44 -7.71
CA LEU A 249 -4.63 12.86 -7.19
C LEU A 249 -4.55 11.33 -7.13
N GLY A 250 -3.98 10.69 -8.16
CA GLY A 250 -3.68 9.26 -8.15
C GLY A 250 -2.81 8.88 -6.95
N GLY A 251 -1.74 9.65 -6.70
CA GLY A 251 -0.90 9.49 -5.51
C GLY A 251 -1.66 9.69 -4.19
N PHE A 252 -2.56 10.66 -4.12
CA PHE A 252 -3.39 10.88 -2.92
C PHE A 252 -4.34 9.71 -2.64
N VAL A 253 -5.04 9.23 -3.67
CA VAL A 253 -5.94 8.06 -3.59
C VAL A 253 -5.16 6.82 -3.18
N TRP A 254 -3.95 6.64 -3.72
CA TRP A 254 -3.04 5.57 -3.32
C TRP A 254 -2.74 5.59 -1.83
N VAL A 255 -2.48 6.76 -1.24
CA VAL A 255 -2.15 6.88 0.19
C VAL A 255 -3.28 6.39 1.07
N ILE A 256 -4.54 6.60 0.71
CA ILE A 256 -5.67 6.07 1.50
C ILE A 256 -5.62 4.54 1.54
N GLY A 257 -5.36 3.91 0.40
CA GLY A 257 -5.22 2.46 0.31
C GLY A 257 -3.99 1.93 1.03
N ASP A 258 -2.85 2.60 0.86
CA ASP A 258 -1.59 2.29 1.56
C ASP A 258 -1.76 2.37 3.08
N LEU A 259 -2.41 3.41 3.62
CA LEU A 259 -2.68 3.52 5.05
C LEU A 259 -3.48 2.32 5.58
N PHE A 260 -4.51 1.89 4.86
CA PHE A 260 -5.25 0.70 5.22
C PHE A 260 -4.40 -0.58 5.11
N GLN A 261 -3.54 -0.69 4.10
CA GLN A 261 -2.61 -1.81 3.97
C GLN A 261 -1.65 -1.87 5.17
N GLN A 262 -1.19 -0.72 5.65
CA GLN A 262 -0.29 -0.64 6.79
C GLN A 262 -0.98 -1.05 8.09
N TYR A 263 -2.24 -0.64 8.31
CA TYR A 263 -3.03 -1.14 9.45
C TYR A 263 -3.35 -2.64 9.33
N ALA A 264 -3.56 -3.16 8.12
CA ALA A 264 -3.69 -4.59 7.90
C ALA A 264 -2.39 -5.32 8.29
N ALA A 265 -1.23 -4.87 7.81
CA ALA A 265 0.07 -5.43 8.17
C ALA A 265 0.37 -5.32 9.69
N LYS A 266 -0.09 -4.25 10.35
CA LYS A 266 0.04 -4.09 11.81
C LYS A 266 -0.76 -5.15 12.56
N TYR A 267 -2.06 -5.30 12.28
CA TYR A 267 -2.95 -6.12 13.12
C TYR A 267 -3.10 -7.58 12.69
N VAL A 268 -2.89 -7.90 11.40
CA VAL A 268 -2.95 -9.29 10.90
C VAL A 268 -1.60 -9.81 10.37
N GLY A 269 -0.54 -9.01 10.47
CA GLY A 269 0.82 -9.40 10.07
C GLY A 269 1.07 -9.25 8.58
N ILE A 270 2.35 -9.25 8.19
CA ILE A 270 2.71 -9.08 6.77
C ILE A 270 2.38 -10.32 5.93
N SER A 271 2.33 -11.50 6.55
CA SER A 271 1.95 -12.76 5.90
C SER A 271 0.49 -12.81 5.44
N ARG A 272 -0.39 -12.00 6.03
CA ARG A 272 -1.82 -11.97 5.70
C ARG A 272 -2.30 -10.63 5.20
N GLY A 273 -1.86 -9.53 5.82
CA GLY A 273 -2.29 -8.18 5.46
C GLY A 273 -1.89 -7.78 4.04
N ILE A 274 -0.64 -8.08 3.64
CA ILE A 274 -0.13 -7.73 2.30
C ILE A 274 -0.84 -8.53 1.20
N PRO A 275 -1.01 -9.86 1.30
CA PRO A 275 -1.83 -10.58 0.32
C PRO A 275 -3.27 -10.05 0.24
N LEU A 276 -3.91 -9.69 1.36
CA LEU A 276 -5.28 -9.16 1.31
C LEU A 276 -5.39 -7.82 0.56
N SER A 277 -4.40 -6.94 0.70
CA SER A 277 -4.35 -5.68 -0.06
C SER A 277 -4.10 -5.90 -1.57
N ASN A 278 -3.52 -7.04 -1.95
CA ASN A 278 -3.45 -7.50 -3.35
C ASN A 278 -4.80 -8.03 -3.87
N SER A 279 -5.91 -7.64 -3.26
CA SER A 279 -7.21 -7.63 -3.95
C SER A 279 -7.37 -6.39 -4.84
N ASN A 280 -6.40 -5.46 -4.83
CA ASN A 280 -6.44 -4.24 -5.64
C ASN A 280 -6.62 -4.48 -7.14
N GLN A 281 -6.13 -5.59 -7.68
CA GLN A 281 -6.28 -5.95 -9.08
C GLN A 281 -7.74 -6.18 -9.47
N LEU A 282 -8.54 -6.76 -8.56
CA LEU A 282 -9.98 -6.92 -8.78
C LEU A 282 -10.65 -5.55 -8.94
N TRP A 283 -10.24 -4.58 -8.12
CA TRP A 283 -10.79 -3.24 -8.16
C TRP A 283 -10.32 -2.46 -9.38
N GLY A 284 -9.02 -2.51 -9.72
CA GLY A 284 -8.48 -1.89 -10.93
C GLY A 284 -9.17 -2.43 -12.19
N LEU A 285 -9.42 -3.76 -12.23
CA LEU A 285 -10.18 -4.39 -13.31
C LEU A 285 -11.64 -3.90 -13.35
N LEU A 286 -12.33 -3.79 -12.22
CA LEU A 286 -13.70 -3.24 -12.19
C LEU A 286 -13.74 -1.82 -12.74
N TRP A 287 -12.76 -0.97 -12.41
CA TRP A 287 -12.60 0.36 -13.00
C TRP A 287 -12.37 0.27 -14.52
N GLY A 288 -11.42 -0.56 -14.96
CA GLY A 288 -11.11 -0.81 -16.38
C GLY A 288 -12.35 -1.21 -17.21
N ILE A 289 -13.11 -2.19 -16.71
CA ILE A 289 -14.28 -2.73 -17.42
C ILE A 289 -15.47 -1.78 -17.36
N LEU A 290 -15.85 -1.34 -16.15
CA LEU A 290 -17.15 -0.69 -15.95
C LEU A 290 -17.10 0.80 -16.30
N VAL A 291 -15.99 1.48 -16.01
CA VAL A 291 -15.84 2.92 -16.19
C VAL A 291 -15.21 3.25 -17.54
N PHE A 292 -14.09 2.58 -17.85
CA PHE A 292 -13.33 2.84 -19.08
C PHE A 292 -13.78 1.96 -20.26
N GLY A 293 -14.53 0.89 -20.01
CA GLY A 293 -15.07 0.04 -21.08
C GLY A 293 -14.02 -0.80 -21.81
N GLU A 294 -12.89 -1.12 -21.16
CA GLU A 294 -11.71 -1.74 -21.80
C GLU A 294 -11.98 -3.11 -22.47
N LEU A 295 -13.05 -3.80 -22.07
CA LEU A 295 -13.44 -5.09 -22.64
C LEU A 295 -14.64 -5.02 -23.61
N ARG A 296 -15.17 -3.84 -23.94
CA ARG A 296 -16.31 -3.73 -24.86
C ARG A 296 -15.93 -4.23 -26.26
N GLY A 297 -16.70 -5.19 -26.78
CA GLY A 297 -16.48 -5.78 -28.11
C GLY A 297 -15.38 -6.85 -28.18
N ARG A 298 -14.85 -7.30 -27.04
CA ARG A 298 -13.89 -8.42 -26.98
C ARG A 298 -14.62 -9.77 -26.90
N GLY A 299 -13.94 -10.85 -27.33
CA GLY A 299 -14.54 -12.19 -27.42
C GLY A 299 -14.88 -12.82 -26.06
N SER A 300 -15.89 -13.71 -26.04
CA SER A 300 -16.40 -14.37 -24.84
C SER A 300 -15.34 -15.12 -24.02
N TRP A 301 -14.30 -15.64 -24.69
CA TRP A 301 -13.17 -16.30 -24.03
C TRP A 301 -12.37 -15.34 -23.12
N LEU A 302 -12.16 -14.09 -23.57
CA LEU A 302 -11.46 -13.08 -22.78
C LEU A 302 -12.27 -12.73 -21.51
N HIS A 303 -13.59 -12.60 -21.64
CA HIS A 303 -14.47 -12.40 -20.49
C HIS A 303 -14.40 -13.58 -19.51
N ALA A 304 -14.39 -14.82 -20.00
CA ALA A 304 -14.26 -16.00 -19.14
C ALA A 304 -12.93 -16.03 -18.38
N GLN A 305 -11.81 -15.69 -19.02
CA GLN A 305 -10.50 -15.62 -18.37
C GLN A 305 -10.46 -14.51 -17.32
N VAL A 306 -11.04 -13.35 -17.60
CA VAL A 306 -11.13 -12.22 -16.66
C VAL A 306 -11.98 -12.59 -15.44
N ILE A 307 -13.14 -13.21 -15.64
CA ILE A 307 -14.01 -13.68 -14.55
C ILE A 307 -13.29 -14.78 -13.75
N GLY A 308 -12.69 -15.76 -14.43
CA GLY A 308 -11.97 -16.87 -13.80
C GLY A 308 -10.79 -16.38 -12.95
N GLY A 309 -9.96 -15.48 -13.48
CA GLY A 309 -8.85 -14.88 -12.75
C GLY A 309 -9.32 -14.10 -11.53
N SER A 310 -10.42 -13.36 -11.67
CA SER A 310 -11.03 -12.61 -10.57
C SER A 310 -11.56 -13.52 -9.46
N LEU A 311 -12.24 -14.61 -9.82
CA LEU A 311 -12.76 -15.59 -8.86
C LEU A 311 -11.63 -16.30 -8.12
N LEU A 312 -10.53 -16.66 -8.82
CA LEU A 312 -9.34 -17.25 -8.20
C LEU A 312 -8.69 -16.30 -7.19
N MET A 313 -8.54 -15.03 -7.54
CA MET A 313 -8.02 -14.02 -6.61
C MET A 313 -8.93 -13.83 -5.41
N ALA A 314 -10.25 -13.75 -5.61
CA ALA A 314 -11.22 -13.61 -4.53
C ALA A 314 -11.20 -14.83 -3.59
N ALA A 315 -11.11 -16.04 -4.14
CA ALA A 315 -10.99 -17.27 -3.36
C ALA A 315 -9.68 -17.30 -2.54
N GLY A 316 -8.56 -16.89 -3.14
CA GLY A 316 -7.27 -16.80 -2.45
C GLY A 316 -7.30 -15.77 -1.31
N ALA A 317 -7.84 -14.58 -1.56
CA ALA A 317 -8.01 -13.56 -0.53
C ALA A 317 -8.95 -14.04 0.60
N GLY A 318 -10.05 -14.72 0.26
CA GLY A 318 -10.97 -15.32 1.22
C GLY A 318 -10.28 -16.37 2.11
N ALA A 319 -9.46 -17.26 1.53
CA ALA A 319 -8.70 -18.25 2.27
C ALA A 319 -7.76 -17.60 3.31
N ILE A 320 -7.09 -16.50 2.92
CA ILE A 320 -6.20 -15.74 3.82
C ILE A 320 -7.00 -15.01 4.88
N ALA A 321 -8.10 -14.35 4.53
CA ALA A 321 -8.96 -13.60 5.46
C ALA A 321 -9.52 -14.49 6.58
N LEU A 322 -9.89 -15.73 6.24
CA LEU A 322 -10.41 -16.71 7.19
C LEU A 322 -9.32 -17.33 8.09
N SER A 323 -8.03 -17.14 7.76
CA SER A 323 -6.88 -17.71 8.47
C SER A 323 -6.48 -16.93 9.74
N THR A 324 -7.45 -16.56 10.59
CA THR A 324 -7.25 -15.76 11.81
C THR A 324 -6.12 -16.31 12.71
N VAL A 325 -5.39 -15.42 13.39
CA VAL A 325 -4.25 -15.76 14.25
C VAL A 325 -4.78 -16.30 15.60
N ARG A 326 -4.32 -17.49 16.05
CA ARG A 326 -4.70 -18.06 17.38
C ARG A 326 -3.78 -17.52 18.46
N GLY A 327 -4.19 -17.64 19.72
CA GLY A 327 -3.37 -17.29 20.89
C GLY A 327 -1.93 -17.84 20.85
N LYS A 328 -1.72 -19.11 20.44
CA LYS A 328 -0.36 -19.68 20.32
C LYS A 328 0.54 -18.95 19.33
N GLU A 329 0.00 -18.58 18.17
CA GLU A 329 0.74 -17.79 17.17
C GLU A 329 0.92 -16.34 17.64
N HIS A 330 -0.04 -15.79 18.39
CA HIS A 330 0.08 -14.44 18.95
C HIS A 330 1.21 -14.34 20.00
N VAL A 331 1.41 -15.38 20.83
CA VAL A 331 2.57 -15.45 21.75
C VAL A 331 3.88 -15.37 20.97
N ARG A 332 3.96 -15.99 19.79
CA ARG A 332 5.15 -15.92 18.94
C ARG A 332 5.40 -14.53 18.37
N TRP A 333 4.34 -13.75 18.13
CA TRP A 333 4.47 -12.36 17.74
C TRP A 333 4.95 -11.50 18.90
N ASP A 334 4.45 -11.73 20.11
CA ASP A 334 4.94 -11.05 21.31
C ASP A 334 6.43 -11.35 21.55
N GLU A 335 6.87 -12.60 21.42
CA GLU A 335 8.30 -12.95 21.45
C GLU A 335 9.11 -12.16 20.42
N ALA A 336 8.57 -11.95 19.21
CA ALA A 336 9.23 -11.14 18.19
C ALA A 336 9.28 -9.65 18.54
N ALA A 337 8.21 -9.11 19.12
CA ALA A 337 8.17 -7.75 19.62
C ALA A 337 9.16 -7.53 20.77
N GLN A 338 9.24 -8.46 21.73
CA GLN A 338 10.20 -8.38 22.84
C GLN A 338 11.65 -8.46 22.35
N ARG A 339 11.95 -9.27 21.31
CA ARG A 339 13.29 -9.28 20.69
C ARG A 339 13.66 -7.93 20.08
N GLU A 340 12.75 -7.31 19.36
CA GLU A 340 12.98 -6.00 18.72
C GLU A 340 13.10 -4.90 19.77
N ARG A 341 12.25 -4.93 20.80
CA ARG A 341 12.33 -4.06 21.96
C ARG A 341 13.70 -4.12 22.63
N GLN A 342 14.17 -5.32 22.98
CA GLN A 342 15.47 -5.51 23.64
C GLN A 342 16.64 -5.10 22.75
N ARG A 343 16.56 -5.37 21.45
CA ARG A 343 17.62 -5.02 20.48
C ARG A 343 17.84 -3.51 20.37
N TYR A 344 16.78 -2.72 20.48
CA TYR A 344 16.84 -1.27 20.29
C TYR A 344 16.55 -0.46 21.55
N ASP A 345 16.51 -1.12 22.72
CA ASP A 345 16.24 -0.53 24.03
C ASP A 345 14.99 0.36 24.07
N VAL A 346 13.88 -0.16 23.52
CA VAL A 346 12.61 0.58 23.45
C VAL A 346 11.79 0.35 24.72
N ASP A 347 11.07 1.37 25.16
CA ASP A 347 10.22 1.33 26.35
C ASP A 347 9.14 0.23 26.26
N ALA A 348 8.93 -0.49 27.38
CA ALA A 348 7.95 -1.58 27.47
C ALA A 348 6.54 -1.11 27.18
N ASN A 349 6.19 0.03 27.79
CA ASN A 349 4.84 0.55 27.79
C ASN A 349 4.50 1.10 26.41
N TYR A 350 5.48 1.70 25.72
CA TYR A 350 5.35 2.10 24.32
C TYR A 350 5.04 0.91 23.40
N VAL A 351 5.84 -0.18 23.48
CA VAL A 351 5.63 -1.38 22.65
C VAL A 351 4.26 -2.01 22.94
N GLN A 352 3.92 -2.21 24.22
CA GLN A 352 2.66 -2.82 24.59
C GLN A 352 1.44 -1.97 24.18
N ALA A 353 1.49 -0.66 24.40
CA ALA A 353 0.43 0.25 23.97
C ALA A 353 0.23 0.17 22.44
N GLY A 354 1.33 0.20 21.67
CA GLY A 354 1.28 0.09 20.22
C GLY A 354 0.68 -1.22 19.71
N LEU A 355 1.02 -2.35 20.33
CA LEU A 355 0.48 -3.68 20.00
C LEU A 355 -1.01 -3.82 20.35
N GLU A 356 -1.43 -3.27 21.49
CA GLU A 356 -2.83 -3.28 21.92
C GLU A 356 -3.69 -2.28 21.12
N GLY A 357 -3.08 -1.46 20.27
CA GLY A 357 -3.75 -0.36 19.57
C GLY A 357 -4.28 0.68 20.55
N LYS A 358 -3.58 0.89 21.66
CA LYS A 358 -3.86 1.89 22.68
C LYS A 358 -2.79 2.99 22.63
N PHE A 359 -3.13 4.14 23.22
CA PHE A 359 -2.16 5.18 23.50
C PHE A 359 -1.54 4.92 24.87
N LYS A 360 -0.34 5.46 25.16
CA LYS A 360 0.21 5.49 26.54
C LYS A 360 -0.89 6.05 27.45
N ALA A 361 -1.42 5.19 28.33
CA ALA A 361 -2.38 5.58 29.33
C ALA A 361 -1.57 6.19 30.47
N ASP A 362 -1.23 7.48 30.34
CA ASP A 362 -0.93 8.39 31.45
C ASP A 362 -0.73 9.81 30.91
N GLY A 363 -1.67 10.70 31.22
CA GLY A 363 -1.43 12.14 31.36
C GLY A 363 -1.23 13.02 30.12
N ASP A 364 -0.60 12.54 29.04
CA ASP A 364 -0.38 13.39 27.87
C ASP A 364 -1.62 13.40 26.98
N SER A 365 -2.42 14.43 27.19
CA SER A 365 -3.53 14.88 26.35
C SER A 365 -3.30 14.60 24.87
N GLN A 366 -4.38 14.31 24.15
CA GLN A 366 -4.45 14.65 22.73
C GLN A 366 -4.00 16.12 22.60
N SER A 367 -2.72 16.38 22.34
CA SER A 367 -2.28 17.74 22.14
C SER A 367 -3.06 18.20 20.92
N GLY A 368 -3.93 19.20 21.11
CA GLY A 368 -4.71 19.75 20.01
C GLY A 368 -3.80 20.06 18.82
N ARG A 369 -4.37 20.03 17.62
CA ARG A 369 -3.64 20.32 16.38
C ARG A 369 -2.85 21.62 16.55
N ASN A 370 -1.54 21.54 16.37
CA ASN A 370 -0.67 22.69 16.48
C ASN A 370 -0.70 23.51 15.16
N TRP A 371 -0.01 24.64 15.13
CA TRP A 371 0.03 25.48 13.93
C TRP A 371 0.72 24.81 12.74
N LEU A 372 1.69 23.91 12.98
CA LEU A 372 2.35 23.13 11.92
C LEU A 372 1.37 22.16 11.26
N ASP A 373 0.48 21.54 12.05
CA ASP A 373 -0.52 20.61 11.54
C ASP A 373 -1.46 21.33 10.56
N TRP A 374 -1.96 22.50 10.96
CA TRP A 374 -2.81 23.32 10.10
C TRP A 374 -2.05 23.85 8.89
N LEU A 375 -0.78 24.25 9.04
CA LEU A 375 0.04 24.67 7.92
C LEU A 375 0.21 23.56 6.88
N LEU A 376 0.54 22.34 7.30
CA LEU A 376 0.71 21.18 6.41
C LEU A 376 -0.58 20.86 5.66
N VAL A 377 -1.71 20.85 6.37
CA VAL A 377 -3.03 20.58 5.77
C VAL A 377 -3.39 21.69 4.79
N THR A 378 -3.32 22.96 5.20
CA THR A 378 -3.66 24.11 4.35
C THR A 378 -2.76 24.17 3.12
N LEU A 379 -1.46 23.93 3.26
CA LEU A 379 -0.53 23.91 2.13
C LEU A 379 -0.89 22.80 1.12
N ALA A 380 -1.09 21.57 1.60
CA ALA A 380 -1.48 20.46 0.74
C ALA A 380 -2.81 20.75 0.03
N THR A 381 -3.83 21.20 0.77
CA THR A 381 -5.13 21.60 0.20
C THR A 381 -4.99 22.70 -0.85
N THR A 382 -4.20 23.74 -0.58
CA THR A 382 -3.98 24.85 -1.51
C THR A 382 -3.34 24.36 -2.81
N VAL A 383 -2.34 23.48 -2.72
CA VAL A 383 -1.70 22.87 -3.90
C VAL A 383 -2.71 22.09 -4.74
N PHE A 384 -3.51 21.21 -4.11
CA PHE A 384 -4.51 20.42 -4.83
C PHE A 384 -5.60 21.29 -5.46
N VAL A 385 -6.11 22.31 -4.76
CA VAL A 385 -7.12 23.22 -5.29
C VAL A 385 -6.56 24.05 -6.45
N TRP A 386 -5.35 24.59 -6.30
CA TRP A 386 -4.70 25.35 -7.36
C TRP A 386 -4.47 24.51 -8.62
N LEU A 387 -3.97 23.28 -8.47
CA LEU A 387 -3.79 22.37 -9.59
C LEU A 387 -5.14 21.92 -10.20
N ALA A 388 -6.19 21.75 -9.39
CA ALA A 388 -7.52 21.40 -9.88
C ALA A 388 -8.10 22.50 -10.81
N VAL A 389 -7.89 23.77 -10.47
CA VAL A 389 -8.32 24.91 -11.29
C VAL A 389 -7.59 24.94 -12.64
N LEU A 390 -6.32 24.50 -12.67
CA LEU A 390 -5.51 24.42 -13.89
C LEU A 390 -5.72 23.12 -14.68
N ALA A 391 -6.33 22.11 -14.06
CA ALA A 391 -6.51 20.80 -14.64
C ALA A 391 -7.46 20.86 -15.83
N ARG A 392 -7.15 20.09 -16.87
CA ARG A 392 -8.08 19.86 -17.98
C ARG A 392 -8.58 18.42 -17.89
N ALA A 393 -9.91 18.25 -17.88
CA ALA A 393 -10.50 16.93 -18.00
C ALA A 393 -10.28 16.42 -19.44
N PRO A 394 -9.69 15.23 -19.63
CA PRO A 394 -9.57 14.65 -20.97
C PRO A 394 -10.95 14.36 -21.54
N LYS A 395 -11.10 14.51 -22.86
CA LYS A 395 -12.28 14.06 -23.58
C LYS A 395 -12.24 12.54 -23.69
N MET A 396 -12.74 11.84 -22.67
CA MET A 396 -12.91 10.38 -22.68
C MET A 396 -14.39 10.03 -22.49
N THR A 397 -14.83 8.99 -23.18
CA THR A 397 -16.18 8.43 -22.99
C THR A 397 -16.19 7.61 -21.69
N LEU A 398 -16.73 8.20 -20.62
CA LEU A 398 -16.85 7.55 -19.32
C LEU A 398 -18.27 7.03 -19.09
N ASN A 399 -18.38 5.87 -18.46
CA ASN A 399 -19.64 5.43 -17.89
C ASN A 399 -19.86 6.10 -16.52
N TRP A 400 -20.58 7.22 -16.51
CA TRP A 400 -20.83 8.01 -15.30
C TRP A 400 -21.55 7.24 -14.20
N ASN A 401 -22.48 6.35 -14.55
CA ASN A 401 -23.21 5.55 -13.56
C ASN A 401 -22.25 4.60 -12.81
N ALA A 402 -21.37 3.92 -13.55
CA ALA A 402 -20.37 3.04 -12.96
C ALA A 402 -19.34 3.83 -12.13
N LEU A 403 -18.91 5.00 -12.61
CA LEU A 403 -17.99 5.87 -11.88
C LEU A 403 -18.59 6.31 -10.54
N ILE A 404 -19.83 6.81 -10.54
CA ILE A 404 -20.52 7.24 -9.32
C ILE A 404 -20.70 6.06 -8.36
N ALA A 405 -21.13 4.90 -8.86
CA ALA A 405 -21.32 3.71 -8.05
C ALA A 405 -20.01 3.23 -7.39
N LEU A 406 -18.92 3.14 -8.15
CA LEU A 406 -17.61 2.72 -7.61
C LEU A 406 -17.06 3.74 -6.61
N CYS A 407 -17.16 5.04 -6.90
CA CYS A 407 -16.81 6.10 -5.95
C CYS A 407 -17.62 5.98 -4.64
N ALA A 408 -18.93 5.73 -4.73
CA ALA A 408 -19.78 5.56 -3.55
C ALA A 408 -19.34 4.34 -2.72
N VAL A 409 -19.06 3.20 -3.36
CA VAL A 409 -18.54 2.00 -2.70
C VAL A 409 -17.22 2.30 -1.99
N MET A 410 -16.30 3.01 -2.63
CA MET A 410 -15.02 3.40 -2.01
C MET A 410 -15.20 4.31 -0.79
N LEU A 411 -16.10 5.29 -0.87
CA LEU A 411 -16.42 6.18 0.25
C LEU A 411 -17.05 5.42 1.41
N ILE A 412 -17.89 4.40 1.14
CA ILE A 412 -18.41 3.49 2.16
C ILE A 412 -17.25 2.72 2.81
N PHE A 413 -16.32 2.16 2.03
CA PHE A 413 -15.13 1.50 2.58
C PHE A 413 -14.32 2.44 3.47
N LEU A 414 -14.10 3.68 3.03
CA LEU A 414 -13.38 4.69 3.81
C LEU A 414 -14.09 5.01 5.12
N ALA A 415 -15.41 5.24 5.09
CA ALA A 415 -16.20 5.54 6.27
C ALA A 415 -16.25 4.36 7.24
N CYS A 416 -16.47 3.14 6.75
CA CYS A 416 -16.52 1.92 7.55
C CYS A 416 -15.15 1.60 8.19
N CYS A 417 -14.08 1.59 7.39
CA CYS A 417 -12.73 1.31 7.90
C CYS A 417 -12.25 2.42 8.85
N GLY A 418 -12.47 3.69 8.49
CA GLY A 418 -12.13 4.83 9.34
C GLY A 418 -12.89 4.84 10.66
N ALA A 419 -14.20 4.57 10.64
CA ALA A 419 -14.99 4.47 11.86
C ALA A 419 -14.58 3.26 12.72
N ALA A 420 -14.23 2.13 12.11
CA ALA A 420 -13.72 0.96 12.83
C ALA A 420 -12.36 1.24 13.47
N LEU A 421 -11.42 1.85 12.74
CA LEU A 421 -10.12 2.29 13.27
C LEU A 421 -10.31 3.26 14.43
N TRP A 422 -11.17 4.26 14.27
CA TRP A 422 -11.46 5.22 15.33
C TRP A 422 -12.05 4.55 16.58
N LYS A 423 -13.07 3.71 16.41
CA LYS A 423 -13.75 3.03 17.54
C LYS A 423 -12.83 2.06 18.28
N VAL A 424 -12.01 1.31 17.56
CA VAL A 424 -11.18 0.24 18.15
C VAL A 424 -9.86 0.80 18.67
N THR A 425 -9.18 1.70 17.95
CA THR A 425 -7.82 2.13 18.28
C THR A 425 -7.64 3.63 18.41
N ARG A 426 -8.65 4.45 18.06
CA ARG A 426 -8.51 5.91 17.94
C ARG A 426 -7.35 6.31 17.02
N PHE A 427 -7.10 5.51 15.99
CA PHE A 427 -5.96 5.61 15.07
C PHE A 427 -4.58 5.41 15.73
N ASN A 428 -4.47 4.62 16.81
CA ASN A 428 -3.19 4.24 17.44
C ASN A 428 -2.42 3.12 16.73
#